data_AF-A0A1H7ZBJ6-F1
#
_entry.id   AF-A0A1H7ZBJ6-F1
#
_cell.length_a   1.000
_cell.length_b   1.000
_cell.length_c   1.000
_cell.angle_alpha   90.00
_cell.angle_beta   90.00
_cell.angle_gamma   90.00
#
_symmetry.space_group_name_H-M   'P 1'
#
loop_
_entity.id
_entity.type
_entity.pdbx_description
1 polymer ?
#
loop_
_entity_poly.entity_id
_entity_poly.type
_entity_poly.pdbx_seq_one_letter_code
_entity_poly.pdbx_strand_id
1 'polypeptide(L)'
;MNIITLTKNNLEQEHICCAISNSKDSQVASKKQWLYRTFDDGLVFKKCDVRGKCFIEYIPAEKAWSPIEGNGYMFINCLWVSGQFKGQGFSNLLLEECIKDSKEKGKNGLVVLSSKKKLPYLSDPGFLKHKGFLLADTAKPYYELMHLPFCENIAAPHFKRHVKTPHIAEPGFVLYYTNQCPFTAKYVPIIESLAKQKAIPFKSIRFETAEQAQNSPAPYTSYSLFYNGEFVTHEILNDKKFDKVLAGESTITVTGADFNKLLEKHKLSQDKLQSLRFEAVDGYSMEIPSELLANRQILLVYSVDSKPLTEKEAPIWVVIPEERAMYWVKNIQYIHLNETAASAAVAAGKITFMETAFQKLTSADYDGEKTVLGKELLETAGMNEKTAKLTIFAADGLIKSETFQILSSAQISTEGEYAPKITGDKIPEGMRVKNLLSICADENALVSFNSCLVATGSTTMGEKTGIAVSKLFKLLSMNEAEFYTFTAADGYTKDIAKSDIAKGIILMNDKGELETYFDGLPKNTCVRNLASIIAK
;
A
#
# COMPACT_ATOMS: atom_id res chain seq x y z
N MET A 1 -18.47 -12.92 -9.66
CA MET A 1 -17.11 -13.34 -10.03
C MET A 1 -17.10 -14.87 -10.05
N ASN A 2 -16.73 -15.48 -11.18
CA ASN A 2 -16.65 -16.94 -11.27
C ASN A 2 -15.33 -17.43 -10.66
N ILE A 3 -15.36 -18.64 -10.07
CA ILE A 3 -14.18 -19.29 -9.50
C ILE A 3 -13.89 -20.58 -10.25
N ILE A 4 -12.64 -20.74 -10.67
CA ILE A 4 -12.10 -21.93 -11.31
C ILE A 4 -11.28 -22.69 -10.28
N THR A 5 -11.56 -23.98 -10.13
CA THR A 5 -10.69 -24.90 -9.39
C THR A 5 -9.69 -25.51 -10.37
N LEU A 6 -8.40 -25.38 -10.05
CA LEU A 6 -7.35 -26.03 -10.84
C LEU A 6 -7.30 -27.52 -10.50
N THR A 7 -7.10 -28.32 -11.54
CA THR A 7 -6.99 -29.78 -11.51
C THR A 7 -5.89 -30.19 -12.47
N LYS A 8 -5.43 -31.44 -12.41
CA LYS A 8 -4.46 -31.98 -13.37
C LYS A 8 -4.91 -31.82 -14.84
N ASN A 9 -6.22 -31.80 -15.10
CA ASN A 9 -6.77 -31.77 -16.45
C ASN A 9 -6.80 -30.36 -17.08
N ASN A 10 -6.95 -29.31 -16.26
CA ASN A 10 -7.02 -27.92 -16.74
C ASN A 10 -5.76 -27.09 -16.41
N LEU A 11 -4.80 -27.64 -15.66
CA LEU A 11 -3.61 -26.92 -15.21
C LEU A 11 -2.78 -26.33 -16.36
N GLU A 12 -2.74 -27.00 -17.51
CA GLU A 12 -1.95 -26.53 -18.64
C GLU A 12 -2.59 -25.34 -19.38
N GLN A 13 -3.91 -25.35 -19.49
CA GLN A 13 -4.70 -24.30 -20.13
C GLN A 13 -4.88 -23.08 -19.22
N GLU A 14 -5.02 -23.32 -17.92
CA GLU A 14 -5.30 -22.28 -16.94
C GLU A 14 -4.04 -21.49 -16.55
N HIS A 15 -4.27 -20.21 -16.29
CA HIS A 15 -3.26 -19.33 -15.69
C HIS A 15 -3.26 -19.48 -14.17
N ILE A 16 -2.13 -19.92 -13.60
CA ILE A 16 -1.98 -20.25 -12.17
C ILE A 16 -1.52 -19.07 -11.29
N CYS A 17 -1.25 -17.91 -11.89
CA CYS A 17 -0.83 -16.66 -11.25
C CYS A 17 0.54 -16.62 -10.55
N CYS A 18 1.30 -15.54 -10.84
CA CYS A 18 2.06 -14.66 -9.91
C CYS A 18 2.88 -13.62 -10.74
N ALA A 19 2.27 -12.55 -11.26
CA ALA A 19 2.98 -11.50 -12.03
C ALA A 19 3.67 -11.92 -13.35
N ILE A 20 3.47 -13.15 -13.84
CA ILE A 20 4.18 -13.70 -15.00
C ILE A 20 3.21 -13.88 -16.16
N SER A 21 3.43 -13.15 -17.25
CA SER A 21 2.55 -13.14 -18.41
C SER A 21 2.79 -14.33 -19.36
N ASN A 22 3.97 -14.93 -19.34
CA ASN A 22 4.41 -15.93 -20.32
C ASN A 22 4.38 -17.35 -19.76
N SER A 23 3.65 -18.26 -20.41
CA SER A 23 3.57 -19.69 -20.06
C SER A 23 4.89 -20.45 -20.21
N LYS A 24 5.83 -19.91 -21.01
CA LYS A 24 7.18 -20.47 -21.19
C LYS A 24 8.19 -20.01 -20.14
N ASP A 25 7.80 -19.15 -19.20
CA ASP A 25 8.66 -18.70 -18.11
C ASP A 25 8.93 -19.87 -17.14
N SER A 26 10.20 -20.04 -16.73
CA SER A 26 10.62 -21.11 -15.81
C SER A 26 9.87 -21.08 -14.48
N GLN A 27 9.41 -19.90 -14.05
CA GLN A 27 8.60 -19.72 -12.86
C GLN A 27 7.23 -20.38 -12.98
N VAL A 28 6.57 -20.27 -14.14
CA VAL A 28 5.27 -20.89 -14.41
C VAL A 28 5.44 -22.40 -14.46
N ALA A 29 6.41 -22.89 -15.24
CA ALA A 29 6.66 -24.33 -15.37
C ALA A 29 6.97 -24.98 -14.02
N SER A 30 7.83 -24.36 -13.21
CA SER A 30 8.21 -24.85 -11.88
C SER A 30 7.00 -24.93 -10.93
N LYS A 31 6.14 -23.91 -10.93
CA LYS A 31 4.93 -23.90 -10.09
C LYS A 31 3.89 -24.90 -10.57
N LYS A 32 3.64 -25.03 -11.89
CA LYS A 32 2.74 -26.06 -12.43
C LYS A 32 3.22 -27.46 -12.05
N GLN A 33 4.51 -27.74 -12.17
CA GLN A 33 5.06 -29.03 -11.78
C GLN A 33 4.86 -29.30 -10.29
N TRP A 34 5.07 -28.30 -9.44
CA TRP A 34 4.79 -28.43 -8.00
C TRP A 34 3.30 -28.72 -7.77
N LEU A 35 2.39 -27.88 -8.28
CA LEU A 35 0.94 -28.06 -8.17
C LEU A 35 0.49 -29.45 -8.63
N TYR A 36 0.94 -29.89 -9.80
CA TYR A 36 0.58 -31.18 -10.37
C TYR A 36 0.88 -32.34 -9.42
N ARG A 37 2.05 -32.33 -8.78
CA ARG A 37 2.45 -33.36 -7.82
C ARG A 37 1.66 -33.25 -6.52
N THR A 38 1.48 -32.04 -6.00
CA THR A 38 0.84 -31.83 -4.69
C THR A 38 -0.68 -31.97 -4.72
N PHE A 39 -1.32 -31.97 -5.91
CA PHE A 39 -2.74 -32.31 -6.02
C PHE A 39 -3.04 -33.73 -5.50
N ASP A 40 -2.10 -34.68 -5.62
CA ASP A 40 -2.28 -36.04 -5.09
C ASP A 40 -2.28 -36.07 -3.55
N ASP A 41 -1.69 -35.06 -2.90
CA ASP A 41 -1.69 -34.87 -1.45
C ASP A 41 -2.92 -34.07 -0.95
N GLY A 42 -3.88 -33.78 -1.84
CA GLY A 42 -5.12 -33.08 -1.51
C GLY A 42 -5.00 -31.54 -1.52
N LEU A 43 -3.96 -30.99 -2.16
CA LEU A 43 -3.87 -29.56 -2.43
C LEU A 43 -5.08 -29.11 -3.26
N VAL A 44 -5.67 -27.98 -2.87
CA VAL A 44 -6.70 -27.28 -3.63
C VAL A 44 -6.19 -25.90 -4.01
N PHE A 45 -6.41 -25.55 -5.28
CA PHE A 45 -6.10 -24.23 -5.81
C PHE A 45 -7.34 -23.68 -6.51
N LYS A 46 -7.92 -22.61 -5.95
CA LYS A 46 -9.08 -21.92 -6.51
C LYS A 46 -8.68 -20.51 -6.94
N LYS A 47 -9.06 -20.08 -8.13
CA LYS A 47 -8.80 -18.73 -8.64
C LYS A 47 -10.06 -18.09 -9.19
N CYS A 48 -10.10 -16.76 -9.15
CA CYS A 48 -11.07 -15.99 -9.92
C CYS A 48 -10.84 -16.25 -11.42
N ASP A 49 -11.91 -16.28 -12.21
CA ASP A 49 -11.85 -16.45 -13.67
C ASP A 49 -11.35 -15.18 -14.38
N VAL A 50 -10.12 -14.81 -14.07
CA VAL A 50 -9.42 -13.64 -14.57
C VAL A 50 -7.94 -13.96 -14.69
N ARG A 51 -7.25 -13.24 -15.57
CA ARG A 51 -5.79 -13.33 -15.69
C ARG A 51 -5.13 -12.37 -14.71
N GLY A 52 -4.95 -12.80 -13.46
CA GLY A 52 -4.32 -11.95 -12.46
C GLY A 52 -4.15 -12.58 -11.08
N LYS A 53 -3.75 -11.75 -10.12
CA LYS A 53 -3.51 -12.12 -8.72
C LYS A 53 -4.82 -12.11 -7.93
N CYS A 54 -5.59 -13.19 -8.09
CA CYS A 54 -6.89 -13.41 -7.42
C CYS A 54 -7.09 -14.92 -7.22
N PHE A 55 -6.50 -15.49 -6.16
CA PHE A 55 -6.57 -16.93 -5.89
C PHE A 55 -6.35 -17.28 -4.41
N ILE A 56 -6.72 -18.50 -4.04
CA ILE A 56 -6.43 -19.15 -2.77
C ILE A 56 -5.89 -20.58 -3.01
N GLU A 57 -4.88 -20.95 -2.24
CA GLU A 57 -4.21 -22.25 -2.25
C GLU A 57 -4.16 -22.81 -0.83
N TYR A 58 -4.63 -24.03 -0.65
CA TYR A 58 -4.72 -24.67 0.67
C TYR A 58 -4.66 -26.20 0.57
N ILE A 59 -4.23 -26.88 1.63
CA ILE A 59 -3.93 -28.32 1.68
C ILE A 59 -4.24 -28.90 3.06
N PRO A 60 -4.51 -30.21 3.24
CA PRO A 60 -4.52 -30.81 4.58
C PRO A 60 -3.24 -30.50 5.35
N ALA A 61 -3.36 -30.05 6.60
CA ALA A 61 -2.21 -29.61 7.40
C ALA A 61 -1.16 -30.71 7.61
N GLU A 62 -1.58 -31.97 7.62
CA GLU A 62 -0.70 -33.15 7.73
C GLU A 62 0.22 -33.31 6.50
N LYS A 63 -0.21 -32.77 5.36
CA LYS A 63 0.52 -32.77 4.09
C LYS A 63 1.11 -31.40 3.75
N ALA A 64 0.90 -30.40 4.60
CA ALA A 64 1.41 -29.07 4.37
C ALA A 64 2.93 -29.07 4.35
N TRP A 65 3.49 -28.31 3.41
CA TRP A 65 4.92 -28.05 3.32
C TRP A 65 5.31 -26.96 4.34
N SER A 66 4.95 -27.17 5.60
CA SER A 66 5.18 -26.23 6.70
C SER A 66 5.45 -27.01 8.00
N PRO A 67 6.41 -26.58 8.84
CA PRO A 67 6.79 -27.28 10.07
C PRO A 67 5.79 -27.01 11.20
N ILE A 68 4.54 -27.43 11.00
CA ILE A 68 3.44 -27.33 11.97
C ILE A 68 2.87 -28.70 12.30
N GLU A 69 2.19 -28.77 13.44
CA GLU A 69 1.32 -29.88 13.81
C GLU A 69 -0.10 -29.31 13.97
N GLY A 70 -1.00 -29.77 13.13
CA GLY A 70 -2.37 -29.26 13.01
C GLY A 70 -3.33 -30.31 12.46
N ASN A 71 -3.26 -31.54 12.97
CA ASN A 71 -4.08 -32.66 12.49
C ASN A 71 -5.57 -32.29 12.41
N GLY A 72 -6.20 -32.62 11.28
CA GLY A 72 -7.58 -32.29 10.99
C GLY A 72 -7.82 -30.85 10.48
N TYR A 73 -6.82 -29.97 10.42
CA TYR A 73 -6.96 -28.63 9.83
C TYR A 73 -6.64 -28.63 8.32
N MET A 74 -7.07 -27.58 7.63
CA MET A 74 -6.54 -27.19 6.31
C MET A 74 -5.57 -26.03 6.46
N PHE A 75 -4.35 -26.18 5.94
CA PHE A 75 -3.35 -25.13 5.90
C PHE A 75 -3.52 -24.29 4.64
N ILE A 76 -3.70 -22.98 4.81
CA ILE A 76 -3.71 -22.02 3.72
C ILE A 76 -2.26 -21.68 3.37
N ASN A 77 -1.81 -22.17 2.21
CA ASN A 77 -0.48 -21.87 1.68
C ASN A 77 -0.40 -20.42 1.18
N CYS A 78 -1.46 -19.94 0.51
CA CYS A 78 -1.48 -18.60 -0.06
C CYS A 78 -2.91 -18.11 -0.27
N LEU A 79 -3.17 -16.85 0.08
CA LEU A 79 -4.34 -16.10 -0.35
C LEU A 79 -3.84 -14.77 -0.94
N TRP A 80 -4.03 -14.58 -2.24
CA TRP A 80 -3.52 -13.39 -2.92
C TRP A 80 -4.59 -12.75 -3.80
N VAL A 81 -5.03 -11.56 -3.38
CA VAL A 81 -5.84 -10.64 -4.18
C VAL A 81 -5.10 -9.29 -4.27
N SER A 82 -4.79 -8.80 -5.47
CA SER A 82 -4.06 -7.54 -5.65
C SER A 82 -4.29 -6.87 -7.01
N GLY A 83 -3.74 -5.67 -7.19
CA GLY A 83 -3.98 -4.83 -8.37
C GLY A 83 -5.42 -4.36 -8.42
N GLN A 84 -5.97 -4.24 -9.64
CA GLN A 84 -7.38 -3.92 -9.88
C GLN A 84 -8.38 -4.77 -9.08
N PHE A 85 -8.04 -5.99 -8.68
CA PHE A 85 -8.93 -6.91 -7.95
C PHE A 85 -9.03 -6.63 -6.45
N LYS A 86 -8.15 -5.77 -5.90
CA LYS A 86 -8.16 -5.41 -4.48
C LYS A 86 -9.35 -4.50 -4.16
N GLY A 87 -9.93 -4.63 -2.97
CA GLY A 87 -11.05 -3.78 -2.52
C GLY A 87 -12.43 -4.19 -3.04
N GLN A 88 -12.51 -5.16 -3.94
CA GLN A 88 -13.76 -5.64 -4.53
C GLN A 88 -14.41 -6.84 -3.80
N GLY A 89 -13.89 -7.20 -2.62
CA GLY A 89 -14.43 -8.32 -1.82
C GLY A 89 -14.00 -9.74 -2.26
N PHE A 90 -13.17 -9.89 -3.31
CA PHE A 90 -12.79 -11.23 -3.79
C PHE A 90 -11.98 -12.08 -2.81
N SER A 91 -11.25 -11.45 -1.87
CA SER A 91 -10.57 -12.20 -0.80
C SER A 91 -11.56 -12.87 0.15
N ASN A 92 -12.73 -12.25 0.38
CA ASN A 92 -13.79 -12.82 1.19
C ASN A 92 -14.40 -14.02 0.46
N LEU A 93 -14.75 -13.85 -0.81
CA LEU A 93 -15.31 -14.90 -1.66
C LEU A 93 -14.41 -16.15 -1.70
N LEU A 94 -13.11 -15.97 -1.94
CA LEU A 94 -12.15 -17.07 -2.00
C LEU A 94 -11.98 -17.76 -0.64
N LEU A 95 -11.97 -17.00 0.45
CA LEU A 95 -11.87 -17.54 1.81
C LEU A 95 -13.14 -18.32 2.19
N GLU A 96 -14.33 -17.81 1.86
CA GLU A 96 -15.61 -18.49 2.08
C GLU A 96 -15.67 -19.82 1.33
N GLU A 97 -15.19 -19.85 0.08
CA GLU A 97 -15.06 -21.09 -0.71
C GLU A 97 -14.09 -22.10 -0.11
N CYS A 98 -13.01 -21.64 0.53
CA CYS A 98 -12.09 -22.50 1.27
C CYS A 98 -12.72 -23.03 2.55
N ILE A 99 -13.45 -22.19 3.31
CA ILE A 99 -14.17 -22.59 4.51
C ILE A 99 -15.21 -23.66 4.19
N LYS A 100 -16.02 -23.44 3.15
CA LYS A 100 -17.06 -24.37 2.70
C LYS A 100 -16.48 -25.73 2.34
N ASP A 101 -15.50 -25.75 1.42
CA ASP A 101 -14.83 -26.98 0.99
C ASP A 101 -14.15 -27.72 2.16
N SER A 102 -13.56 -26.98 3.09
CA SER A 102 -12.93 -27.58 4.28
C SER A 102 -13.95 -28.21 5.23
N LYS A 103 -15.12 -27.57 5.43
CA LYS A 103 -16.22 -28.14 6.23
C LYS A 103 -16.81 -29.39 5.57
N GLU A 104 -17.01 -29.38 4.25
CA GLU A 104 -17.48 -30.54 3.50
C GLU A 104 -16.51 -31.74 3.60
N LYS A 105 -15.21 -31.46 3.72
CA LYS A 105 -14.15 -32.46 3.97
C LYS A 105 -14.03 -32.88 5.44
N GLY A 106 -14.91 -32.42 6.32
CA GLY A 106 -14.91 -32.77 7.74
C GLY A 106 -13.69 -32.22 8.51
N LYS A 107 -13.11 -31.10 8.08
CA LYS A 107 -11.94 -30.51 8.72
C LYS A 107 -12.34 -29.70 9.95
N ASN A 108 -11.43 -29.62 10.93
CA ASN A 108 -11.66 -28.95 12.21
C ASN A 108 -11.53 -27.42 12.13
N GLY A 109 -10.95 -26.91 11.05
CA GLY A 109 -10.72 -25.48 10.85
C GLY A 109 -9.66 -25.19 9.79
N LEU A 110 -9.31 -23.91 9.66
CA LEU A 110 -8.22 -23.43 8.83
C LEU A 110 -7.02 -23.01 9.68
N VAL A 111 -5.82 -23.12 9.14
CA VAL A 111 -4.58 -22.64 9.76
C VAL A 111 -3.73 -21.92 8.72
N VAL A 112 -3.05 -20.86 9.10
CA VAL A 112 -2.28 -20.00 8.19
C VAL A 112 -1.11 -19.34 8.91
N LEU A 113 0.00 -19.18 8.19
CA LEU A 113 1.17 -18.45 8.67
C LEU A 113 1.00 -16.94 8.49
N SER A 114 1.29 -16.18 9.54
CA SER A 114 1.21 -14.72 9.61
C SER A 114 2.33 -14.15 10.51
N SER A 115 2.17 -12.90 10.93
CA SER A 115 3.09 -12.15 11.79
C SER A 115 2.34 -11.01 12.49
N LYS A 116 2.91 -10.45 13.56
CA LYS A 116 2.26 -9.36 14.34
C LYS A 116 1.80 -8.16 13.51
N LYS A 117 2.58 -7.80 12.49
CA LYS A 117 2.28 -6.76 11.49
C LYS A 117 2.35 -7.36 10.09
N LYS A 118 1.78 -6.70 9.09
CA LYS A 118 1.89 -7.14 7.70
C LYS A 118 3.36 -7.15 7.26
N LEU A 119 3.87 -8.32 6.90
CA LEU A 119 5.17 -8.50 6.28
C LEU A 119 5.03 -9.05 4.85
N PRO A 120 5.99 -8.81 3.94
CA PRO A 120 5.96 -9.39 2.61
C PRO A 120 5.82 -10.90 2.66
N TYR A 121 5.05 -11.48 1.74
CA TYR A 121 4.82 -12.92 1.60
C TYR A 121 4.14 -13.66 2.77
N LEU A 122 3.86 -13.01 3.90
CA LEU A 122 3.06 -13.56 5.01
C LEU A 122 1.63 -13.04 4.97
N SER A 123 0.68 -13.78 5.53
CA SER A 123 -0.72 -13.38 5.56
C SER A 123 -0.93 -12.14 6.44
N ASP A 124 -1.87 -11.27 6.06
CA ASP A 124 -2.14 -10.03 6.78
C ASP A 124 -2.88 -10.30 8.10
N PRO A 125 -2.27 -10.01 9.27
CA PRO A 125 -2.88 -10.30 10.56
C PRO A 125 -4.17 -9.49 10.82
N GLY A 126 -4.27 -8.27 10.28
CA GLY A 126 -5.46 -7.42 10.44
C GLY A 126 -6.66 -8.02 9.70
N PHE A 127 -6.44 -8.47 8.46
CA PHE A 127 -7.46 -9.18 7.68
C PHE A 127 -7.89 -10.49 8.36
N LEU A 128 -6.93 -11.29 8.84
CA LEU A 128 -7.22 -12.57 9.48
C LEU A 128 -8.04 -12.40 10.76
N LYS A 129 -7.65 -11.46 11.64
CA LYS A 129 -8.41 -11.14 12.86
C LYS A 129 -9.83 -10.66 12.55
N HIS A 130 -9.98 -9.80 11.54
CA HIS A 130 -11.30 -9.37 11.09
C HIS A 130 -12.17 -10.53 10.58
N LYS A 131 -11.55 -11.59 10.04
CA LYS A 131 -12.22 -12.83 9.64
C LYS A 131 -12.38 -13.87 10.75
N GLY A 132 -12.07 -13.52 11.99
CA GLY A 132 -12.26 -14.38 13.15
C GLY A 132 -11.15 -15.40 13.39
N PHE A 133 -10.00 -15.28 12.70
CA PHE A 133 -8.85 -16.10 13.03
C PHE A 133 -8.28 -15.70 14.40
N LEU A 134 -7.91 -16.71 15.18
CA LEU A 134 -7.30 -16.59 16.49
C LEU A 134 -5.80 -16.89 16.40
N LEU A 135 -5.02 -16.31 17.31
CA LEU A 135 -3.61 -16.68 17.46
C LEU A 135 -3.52 -18.08 18.08
N ALA A 136 -2.88 -19.00 17.38
CA ALA A 136 -2.69 -20.38 17.83
C ALA A 136 -1.32 -20.55 18.51
N ASP A 137 -0.26 -19.98 17.91
CA ASP A 137 1.11 -20.17 18.38
C ASP A 137 2.08 -19.12 17.80
N THR A 138 3.30 -19.02 18.34
CA THR A 138 4.34 -18.09 17.89
C THR A 138 5.71 -18.76 17.74
N ALA A 139 6.54 -18.22 16.84
CA ALA A 139 7.94 -18.60 16.67
C ALA A 139 8.80 -17.36 16.36
N LYS A 140 10.04 -17.35 16.83
CA LYS A 140 11.00 -16.29 16.50
C LYS A 140 11.29 -16.28 14.99
N PRO A 141 11.70 -15.13 14.42
CA PRO A 141 11.79 -13.82 15.06
C PRO A 141 10.44 -13.10 15.21
N TYR A 142 9.44 -13.39 14.38
CA TYR A 142 8.16 -12.64 14.35
C TYR A 142 6.97 -13.45 13.83
N TYR A 143 7.10 -14.76 13.66
CA TYR A 143 6.06 -15.60 13.07
C TYR A 143 4.92 -15.85 14.04
N GLU A 144 3.70 -15.73 13.52
CA GLU A 144 2.47 -16.11 14.20
C GLU A 144 1.78 -17.19 13.38
N LEU A 145 1.33 -18.26 14.06
CA LEU A 145 0.42 -19.23 13.49
C LEU A 145 -0.99 -18.82 13.90
N MET A 146 -1.86 -18.60 12.92
CA MET A 146 -3.25 -18.23 13.16
C MET A 146 -4.17 -19.34 12.70
N HIS A 147 -5.29 -19.54 13.39
CA HIS A 147 -6.26 -20.57 13.04
C HIS A 147 -7.71 -20.07 13.16
N LEU A 148 -8.59 -20.61 12.31
CA LEU A 148 -10.02 -20.40 12.34
C LEU A 148 -10.70 -21.75 12.67
N PRO A 149 -11.03 -22.03 13.94
CA PRO A 149 -11.71 -23.27 14.32
C PRO A 149 -13.16 -23.27 13.81
N PHE A 150 -13.66 -24.43 13.36
CA PHE A 150 -15.06 -24.60 12.95
C PHE A 150 -15.94 -25.20 14.05
N CYS A 151 -15.33 -25.83 15.05
CA CYS A 151 -15.99 -26.44 16.19
C CYS A 151 -15.36 -25.93 17.49
N GLU A 152 -16.13 -25.96 18.57
CA GLU A 152 -15.63 -25.66 19.91
C GLU A 152 -14.71 -26.80 20.42
N ASN A 153 -13.80 -26.48 21.35
CA ASN A 153 -12.91 -27.42 22.04
C ASN A 153 -11.95 -28.23 21.14
N ILE A 154 -11.63 -27.74 19.94
CA ILE A 154 -10.56 -28.32 19.11
C ILE A 154 -9.18 -27.83 19.60
N ALA A 155 -8.22 -28.75 19.70
CA ALA A 155 -6.83 -28.42 19.99
C ALA A 155 -6.25 -27.47 18.92
N ALA A 156 -5.68 -26.35 19.37
CA ALA A 156 -5.09 -25.37 18.47
C ALA A 156 -3.85 -25.96 17.75
N PRO A 157 -3.65 -25.66 16.46
CA PRO A 157 -2.44 -26.05 15.75
C PRO A 157 -1.24 -25.27 16.31
N HIS A 158 -0.04 -25.84 16.18
CA HIS A 158 1.17 -25.22 16.71
C HIS A 158 2.40 -25.51 15.83
N PHE A 159 3.44 -24.71 16.00
CA PHE A 159 4.71 -24.95 15.34
C PHE A 159 5.40 -26.17 15.94
N LYS A 160 6.09 -26.95 15.09
CA LYS A 160 7.02 -27.96 15.59
C LYS A 160 8.12 -27.31 16.44
N ARG A 161 8.57 -28.00 17.47
CA ARG A 161 9.49 -27.44 18.48
C ARG A 161 10.80 -26.88 17.88
N HIS A 162 11.35 -27.52 16.84
CA HIS A 162 12.64 -27.13 16.27
C HIS A 162 12.63 -25.78 15.53
N VAL A 163 11.47 -25.28 15.08
CA VAL A 163 11.38 -23.99 14.37
C VAL A 163 11.05 -22.81 15.28
N LYS A 164 10.91 -23.03 16.60
CA LYS A 164 10.62 -21.97 17.57
C LYS A 164 11.68 -20.88 17.59
N THR A 165 12.94 -21.28 17.39
CA THR A 165 14.09 -20.37 17.26
C THR A 165 14.88 -20.85 16.04
N PRO A 166 14.61 -20.27 14.85
CA PRO A 166 15.27 -20.69 13.62
C PRO A 166 16.78 -20.55 13.72
N HIS A 167 17.50 -21.65 13.49
CA HIS A 167 18.95 -21.70 13.51
C HIS A 167 19.45 -22.90 12.68
N ILE A 168 20.63 -22.79 12.09
CA ILE A 168 21.30 -23.87 11.35
C ILE A 168 22.76 -24.02 11.79
N ALA A 169 23.38 -25.18 11.56
CA ALA A 169 24.77 -25.40 11.94
C ALA A 169 25.77 -24.87 10.88
N GLU A 170 25.29 -24.67 9.66
CA GLU A 170 26.13 -24.37 8.52
C GLU A 170 26.67 -22.92 8.53
N PRO A 171 27.98 -22.73 8.25
CA PRO A 171 28.57 -21.41 8.09
C PRO A 171 28.27 -20.82 6.71
N GLY A 172 28.45 -19.49 6.59
CA GLY A 172 28.20 -18.75 5.35
C GLY A 172 26.70 -18.58 5.06
N PHE A 173 26.37 -18.17 3.83
CA PHE A 173 24.98 -18.01 3.43
C PHE A 173 24.36 -19.35 3.05
N VAL A 174 23.22 -19.68 3.65
CA VAL A 174 22.44 -20.86 3.29
C VAL A 174 20.98 -20.48 3.08
N LEU A 175 20.46 -20.78 1.90
CA LEU A 175 19.09 -20.51 1.51
C LEU A 175 18.29 -21.81 1.43
N TYR A 176 17.21 -21.91 2.18
CA TYR A 176 16.20 -22.97 2.06
C TYR A 176 14.99 -22.46 1.30
N TYR A 177 14.48 -23.21 0.33
CA TYR A 177 13.35 -22.75 -0.48
C TYR A 177 12.52 -23.89 -1.10
N THR A 178 11.36 -23.53 -1.63
CA THR A 178 10.51 -24.44 -2.43
C THR A 178 10.08 -23.76 -3.73
N ASN A 179 9.59 -24.56 -4.67
CA ASN A 179 8.90 -24.07 -5.87
C ASN A 179 7.40 -23.82 -5.64
N GLN A 180 6.93 -23.82 -4.38
CA GLN A 180 5.55 -23.42 -4.06
C GLN A 180 5.32 -21.95 -4.44
N CYS A 181 6.30 -21.06 -4.21
CA CYS A 181 6.23 -19.71 -4.75
C CYS A 181 6.96 -19.66 -6.10
N PRO A 182 6.31 -19.29 -7.22
CA PRO A 182 6.95 -19.28 -8.53
C PRO A 182 8.17 -18.34 -8.62
N PHE A 183 8.22 -17.28 -7.81
CA PHE A 183 9.32 -16.31 -7.83
C PHE A 183 10.67 -16.91 -7.46
N THR A 184 10.71 -18.02 -6.71
CA THR A 184 11.97 -18.65 -6.31
C THR A 184 12.72 -19.23 -7.51
N ALA A 185 12.00 -19.76 -8.51
CA ALA A 185 12.60 -20.29 -9.74
C ALA A 185 13.32 -19.22 -10.59
N LYS A 186 12.98 -17.93 -10.40
CA LYS A 186 13.70 -16.82 -11.02
C LYS A 186 14.79 -16.27 -10.12
N TYR A 187 14.46 -15.97 -8.86
CA TYR A 187 15.35 -15.17 -8.02
C TYR A 187 16.44 -15.99 -7.34
N VAL A 188 16.24 -17.30 -7.10
CA VAL A 188 17.30 -18.15 -6.54
C VAL A 188 18.51 -18.28 -7.49
N PRO A 189 18.33 -18.56 -8.80
CA PRO A 189 19.47 -18.54 -9.74
C PRO A 189 20.18 -17.19 -9.85
N ILE A 190 19.44 -16.07 -9.71
CA ILE A 190 20.01 -14.72 -9.77
C ILE A 190 20.96 -14.49 -8.58
N ILE A 191 20.51 -14.79 -7.36
CA ILE A 191 21.34 -14.60 -6.15
C ILE A 191 22.51 -15.59 -6.09
N GLU A 192 22.33 -16.83 -6.57
CA GLU A 192 23.43 -17.79 -6.71
C GLU A 192 24.52 -17.26 -7.65
N SER A 193 24.11 -16.73 -8.81
CA SER A 193 25.03 -16.14 -9.78
C SER A 193 25.74 -14.92 -9.20
N LEU A 194 25.01 -14.06 -8.50
CA LEU A 194 25.56 -12.85 -7.85
C LEU A 194 26.55 -13.22 -6.72
N ALA A 195 26.23 -14.19 -5.88
CA ALA A 195 27.13 -14.68 -4.85
C ALA A 195 28.41 -15.28 -5.47
N LYS A 196 28.27 -16.06 -6.55
CA LYS A 196 29.41 -16.61 -7.29
C LYS A 196 30.28 -15.51 -7.89
N GLN A 197 29.69 -14.49 -8.52
CA GLN A 197 30.41 -13.34 -9.08
C GLN A 197 31.19 -12.56 -8.02
N LYS A 198 30.64 -12.45 -6.81
CA LYS A 198 31.26 -11.76 -5.68
C LYS A 198 32.16 -12.66 -4.82
N ALA A 199 32.39 -13.91 -5.22
CA ALA A 199 33.15 -14.91 -4.48
C ALA A 199 32.65 -15.13 -3.03
N ILE A 200 31.33 -15.07 -2.84
CA ILE A 200 30.67 -15.24 -1.54
C ILE A 200 30.26 -16.71 -1.37
N PRO A 201 30.67 -17.39 -0.28
CA PRO A 201 30.18 -18.73 0.03
C PRO A 201 28.66 -18.72 0.21
N PHE A 202 27.97 -19.37 -0.72
CA PHE A 202 26.51 -19.43 -0.76
C PHE A 202 26.05 -20.84 -1.14
N LYS A 203 25.12 -21.38 -0.37
CA LYS A 203 24.49 -22.68 -0.60
C LYS A 203 22.99 -22.50 -0.69
N SER A 204 22.36 -23.05 -1.72
CA SER A 204 20.89 -23.17 -1.79
C SER A 204 20.49 -24.63 -1.58
N ILE A 205 19.38 -24.84 -0.87
CA ILE A 205 18.79 -26.15 -0.58
C ILE A 205 17.31 -26.05 -0.93
N ARG A 206 16.92 -26.71 -2.03
CA ARG A 206 15.52 -26.84 -2.41
C ARG A 206 14.90 -28.02 -1.67
N PHE A 207 13.76 -27.81 -1.01
CA PHE A 207 12.96 -28.92 -0.53
C PHE A 207 12.21 -29.56 -1.71
N GLU A 208 12.35 -30.87 -1.85
CA GLU A 208 11.72 -31.70 -2.89
C GLU A 208 10.50 -32.45 -2.37
N THR A 209 10.38 -32.61 -1.05
CA THR A 209 9.29 -33.37 -0.40
C THR A 209 8.65 -32.57 0.73
N ALA A 210 7.39 -32.91 1.05
CA ALA A 210 6.69 -32.35 2.21
C ALA A 210 7.46 -32.62 3.51
N GLU A 211 8.03 -33.82 3.67
CA GLU A 211 8.82 -34.20 4.84
C GLU A 211 10.03 -33.28 5.05
N GLN A 212 10.76 -32.94 3.98
CA GLN A 212 11.88 -32.01 4.07
C GLN A 212 11.40 -30.61 4.50
N ALA A 213 10.30 -30.11 3.92
CA ALA A 213 9.73 -28.82 4.29
C ALA A 213 9.19 -28.81 5.74
N GLN A 214 8.63 -29.92 6.20
CA GLN A 214 8.13 -30.10 7.57
C GLN A 214 9.25 -30.25 8.63
N ASN A 215 10.49 -30.48 8.20
CA ASN A 215 11.70 -30.50 9.02
C ASN A 215 12.63 -29.31 8.71
N SER A 216 12.09 -28.26 8.09
CA SER A 216 12.83 -27.06 7.75
C SER A 216 13.31 -26.30 9.00
N PRO A 217 14.39 -25.50 8.89
CA PRO A 217 14.91 -24.74 10.03
C PRO A 217 14.09 -23.50 10.38
N ALA A 218 13.10 -23.11 9.57
CA ALA A 218 12.27 -21.92 9.77
C ALA A 218 10.80 -22.17 9.38
N PRO A 219 9.84 -21.46 10.01
CA PRO A 219 8.42 -21.60 9.68
C PRO A 219 8.03 -21.33 8.21
N TYR A 220 8.70 -20.38 7.54
CA TYR A 220 8.41 -20.02 6.16
C TYR A 220 9.29 -20.80 5.18
N THR A 221 8.71 -21.84 4.57
CA THR A 221 9.44 -22.81 3.74
C THR A 221 9.64 -22.39 2.30
N SER A 222 8.86 -21.40 1.81
CA SER A 222 9.00 -20.94 0.42
C SER A 222 10.34 -20.26 0.17
N TYR A 223 10.88 -19.52 1.16
CA TYR A 223 12.20 -18.87 1.07
C TYR A 223 12.69 -18.47 2.47
N SER A 224 13.80 -19.02 2.96
CA SER A 224 14.41 -18.61 4.23
C SER A 224 15.94 -18.60 4.10
N LEU A 225 16.53 -17.41 4.22
CA LEU A 225 17.97 -17.19 4.16
C LEU A 225 18.58 -17.14 5.56
N PHE A 226 19.72 -17.79 5.73
CA PHE A 226 20.53 -17.80 6.94
C PHE A 226 21.96 -17.33 6.63
N TYR A 227 22.63 -16.78 7.64
CA TYR A 227 24.05 -16.44 7.59
C TYR A 227 24.74 -16.83 8.90
N ASN A 228 25.74 -17.70 8.83
CA ASN A 228 26.47 -18.21 10.00
C ASN A 228 25.55 -18.75 11.11
N GLY A 229 24.58 -19.57 10.70
CA GLY A 229 23.60 -20.17 11.61
C GLY A 229 22.40 -19.31 11.94
N GLU A 230 22.48 -17.99 11.81
CA GLU A 230 21.40 -17.08 12.20
C GLU A 230 20.44 -16.79 11.04
N PHE A 231 19.15 -16.67 11.37
CA PHE A 231 18.12 -16.30 10.41
C PHE A 231 18.30 -14.85 9.93
N VAL A 232 18.34 -14.65 8.61
CA VAL A 232 18.49 -13.34 7.98
C VAL A 232 17.14 -12.80 7.55
N THR A 233 16.40 -13.56 6.71
CA THR A 233 15.12 -13.08 6.17
C THR A 233 14.30 -14.21 5.52
N HIS A 234 12.98 -14.03 5.50
CA HIS A 234 12.04 -14.86 4.73
C HIS A 234 11.64 -14.24 3.39
N GLU A 235 12.05 -12.99 3.16
CA GLU A 235 11.67 -12.27 1.95
C GLU A 235 12.45 -12.80 0.75
N ILE A 236 11.75 -13.06 -0.36
CA ILE A 236 12.39 -13.41 -1.63
C ILE A 236 13.24 -12.21 -2.09
N LEU A 237 14.55 -12.43 -2.19
CA LEU A 237 15.53 -11.41 -2.55
C LEU A 237 15.72 -11.34 -4.05
N ASN A 238 15.73 -10.13 -4.60
CA ASN A 238 16.36 -9.86 -5.89
C ASN A 238 17.83 -9.45 -5.69
N ASP A 239 18.54 -9.22 -6.78
CA ASP A 239 19.91 -8.69 -6.82
C ASP A 239 20.13 -7.50 -5.86
N LYS A 240 19.30 -6.46 -5.96
CA LYS A 240 19.43 -5.25 -5.13
C LYS A 240 19.19 -5.51 -3.65
N LYS A 241 18.23 -6.38 -3.30
CA LYS A 241 17.98 -6.74 -1.90
C LYS A 241 19.10 -7.60 -1.34
N PHE A 242 19.64 -8.53 -2.13
CA PHE A 242 20.79 -9.33 -1.72
C PHE A 242 22.03 -8.45 -1.49
N ASP A 243 22.30 -7.48 -2.37
CA ASP A 243 23.39 -6.51 -2.17
C ASP A 243 23.26 -5.73 -0.87
N LYS A 244 22.03 -5.38 -0.46
CA LYS A 244 21.79 -4.75 0.85
C LYS A 244 22.07 -5.69 2.02
N VAL A 245 21.68 -6.96 1.91
CA VAL A 245 22.00 -7.99 2.91
C VAL A 245 23.52 -8.13 3.05
N LEU A 246 24.25 -8.11 1.93
CA LEU A 246 25.72 -8.19 1.91
C LEU A 246 26.42 -6.96 2.48
N ALA A 247 25.86 -5.77 2.26
CA ALA A 247 26.37 -4.54 2.85
C ALA A 247 26.23 -4.52 4.39
N GLY A 248 25.36 -5.37 4.94
CA GLY A 248 25.05 -5.45 6.37
C GLY A 248 24.23 -4.24 6.87
N GLU A 249 23.74 -4.35 8.10
CA GLU A 249 23.30 -3.19 8.87
C GLU A 249 24.54 -2.63 9.60
N SER A 250 25.03 -1.47 9.17
CA SER A 250 26.15 -0.80 9.84
C SER A 250 25.63 -0.05 11.06
N THR A 251 26.12 -0.39 12.26
CA THR A 251 25.88 0.43 13.45
C THR A 251 26.94 1.52 13.50
N ILE A 252 26.52 2.76 13.72
CA ILE A 252 27.41 3.90 13.93
C ILE A 252 27.16 4.49 15.32
N THR A 253 28.21 4.98 15.98
CA THR A 253 28.06 5.79 17.20
C THR A 253 28.02 7.25 16.79
N VAL A 254 27.06 8.02 17.28
CA VAL A 254 26.92 9.44 16.91
C VAL A 254 26.95 10.35 18.12
N THR A 255 27.50 11.55 17.95
CA THR A 255 27.40 12.65 18.91
C THR A 255 26.72 13.84 18.23
N GLY A 256 25.62 14.29 18.81
CA GLY A 256 24.76 15.32 18.22
C GLY A 256 23.94 16.07 19.26
N ALA A 257 23.34 17.17 18.83
CA ALA A 257 22.36 17.90 19.62
C ALA A 257 20.97 17.25 19.46
N ASP A 258 20.21 17.23 20.56
CA ASP A 258 18.81 16.81 20.54
C ASP A 258 17.96 17.88 19.82
N PHE A 259 17.29 17.49 18.75
CA PHE A 259 16.45 18.38 17.96
C PHE A 259 15.28 18.95 18.76
N ASN A 260 14.72 18.20 19.72
CA ASN A 260 13.63 18.70 20.57
C ASN A 260 14.06 19.90 21.41
N LYS A 261 15.29 19.90 21.92
CA LYS A 261 15.84 21.05 22.66
C LYS A 261 15.98 22.28 21.78
N LEU A 262 16.25 22.10 20.48
CA LEU A 262 16.25 23.19 19.52
C LEU A 262 14.83 23.74 19.32
N LEU A 263 13.84 22.87 19.12
CA LEU A 263 12.43 23.27 19.00
C LEU A 263 11.93 24.03 20.24
N GLU A 264 12.23 23.54 21.44
CA GLU A 264 11.85 24.17 22.72
C GLU A 264 12.39 25.61 22.82
N LYS A 265 13.63 25.85 22.37
CA LYS A 265 14.23 27.19 22.33
C LYS A 265 13.45 28.15 21.44
N HIS A 266 12.77 27.61 20.42
CA HIS A 266 11.86 28.35 19.53
C HIS A 266 10.39 28.30 19.95
N LYS A 267 10.08 27.75 21.14
CA LYS A 267 8.72 27.54 21.66
C LYS A 267 7.86 26.62 20.78
N LEU A 268 8.50 25.67 20.10
CA LEU A 268 7.86 24.67 19.24
C LEU A 268 7.93 23.29 19.89
N SER A 269 7.09 22.37 19.40
CA SER A 269 7.00 21.01 19.92
C SER A 269 6.88 20.00 18.78
N GLN A 270 7.70 18.94 18.80
CA GLN A 270 7.77 17.97 17.70
C GLN A 270 6.48 17.18 17.50
N ASP A 271 5.76 16.87 18.57
CA ASP A 271 4.44 16.22 18.55
C ASP A 271 3.35 17.06 17.89
N LYS A 272 3.56 18.38 17.81
CA LYS A 272 2.68 19.31 17.12
C LYS A 272 3.00 19.44 15.64
N LEU A 273 4.04 18.81 15.12
CA LEU A 273 4.39 18.86 13.70
C LEU A 273 3.56 17.84 12.90
N GLN A 274 2.93 18.31 11.82
CA GLN A 274 2.32 17.45 10.80
C GLN A 274 3.39 16.74 9.97
N SER A 275 4.43 17.48 9.58
CA SER A 275 5.60 16.90 8.94
C SER A 275 6.84 17.74 9.18
N LEU A 276 7.98 17.11 8.98
CA LEU A 276 9.30 17.72 9.14
C LEU A 276 10.11 17.38 7.90
N ARG A 277 10.58 18.39 7.17
CA ARG A 277 11.41 18.16 5.98
C ARG A 277 12.83 18.66 6.21
N PHE A 278 13.79 17.77 5.99
CA PHE A 278 15.21 18.10 5.95
C PHE A 278 15.64 18.26 4.49
N GLU A 279 16.39 19.33 4.20
CA GLU A 279 16.91 19.62 2.88
C GLU A 279 18.42 19.80 2.95
N ALA A 280 19.13 19.05 2.11
CA ALA A 280 20.57 19.03 1.99
C ALA A 280 21.07 20.05 0.95
N VAL A 281 22.34 20.44 1.08
CA VAL A 281 23.01 21.39 0.18
C VAL A 281 23.01 20.90 -1.28
N ASP A 282 22.99 19.59 -1.52
CA ASP A 282 22.93 18.99 -2.85
C ASP A 282 21.51 18.93 -3.45
N GLY A 283 20.52 19.49 -2.76
CA GLY A 283 19.11 19.51 -3.15
C GLY A 283 18.33 18.25 -2.76
N TYR A 284 18.98 17.25 -2.15
CA TYR A 284 18.26 16.11 -1.59
C TYR A 284 17.35 16.57 -0.45
N SER A 285 16.08 16.18 -0.46
CA SER A 285 15.18 16.46 0.64
C SER A 285 14.40 15.21 1.06
N MET A 286 14.10 15.12 2.35
CA MET A 286 13.31 14.04 2.93
C MET A 286 12.28 14.61 3.89
N GLU A 287 11.02 14.25 3.66
CA GLU A 287 9.89 14.62 4.52
C GLU A 287 9.51 13.45 5.44
N ILE A 288 9.35 13.76 6.72
CA ILE A 288 9.03 12.81 7.78
C ILE A 288 7.59 13.11 8.25
N PRO A 289 6.65 12.16 8.12
CA PRO A 289 5.27 12.34 8.58
C PRO A 289 5.16 12.33 10.10
N SER A 290 4.12 12.99 10.63
CA SER A 290 3.80 13.10 12.07
C SER A 290 3.77 11.76 12.81
N GLU A 291 3.34 10.70 12.14
CA GLU A 291 3.28 9.33 12.66
C GLU A 291 4.65 8.81 13.11
N LEU A 292 5.70 9.20 12.39
CA LEU A 292 7.09 8.90 12.75
C LEU A 292 7.63 9.92 13.76
N LEU A 293 7.24 11.20 13.65
CA LEU A 293 7.73 12.27 14.53
C LEU A 293 7.32 12.07 16.00
N ALA A 294 6.07 11.68 16.28
CA ALA A 294 5.56 11.66 17.65
C ALA A 294 6.34 10.73 18.61
N ASN A 295 7.05 9.73 18.08
CA ASN A 295 7.69 8.67 18.86
C ASN A 295 9.18 8.46 18.54
N ARG A 296 9.87 9.45 17.98
CA ARG A 296 11.26 9.30 17.56
C ARG A 296 12.15 10.42 18.07
N GLN A 297 13.32 10.04 18.58
CA GLN A 297 14.39 10.98 18.84
C GLN A 297 15.02 11.40 17.50
N ILE A 298 15.28 12.69 17.35
CA ILE A 298 15.98 13.23 16.19
C ILE A 298 17.26 13.90 16.67
N LEU A 299 18.40 13.49 16.11
CA LEU A 299 19.71 13.99 16.47
C LEU A 299 20.28 14.83 15.32
N LEU A 300 20.72 16.05 15.64
CA LEU A 300 21.55 16.88 14.77
C LEU A 300 23.02 16.55 15.05
N VAL A 301 23.53 15.56 14.32
CA VAL A 301 24.87 14.97 14.53
C VAL A 301 25.95 15.88 13.97
N TYR A 302 27.03 16.05 14.73
CA TYR A 302 28.25 16.76 14.32
C TYR A 302 29.52 15.90 14.47
N SER A 303 29.40 14.67 14.99
CA SER A 303 30.50 13.70 15.04
C SER A 303 29.97 12.26 14.96
N VAL A 304 30.69 11.40 14.23
CA VAL A 304 30.40 9.97 14.06
C VAL A 304 31.65 9.18 14.43
N ASP A 305 31.48 8.13 15.24
CA ASP A 305 32.54 7.27 15.76
C ASP A 305 33.72 8.06 16.36
N SER A 306 33.38 9.10 17.15
CA SER A 306 34.31 10.04 17.78
C SER A 306 35.18 10.84 16.81
N LYS A 307 34.80 10.91 15.52
CA LYS A 307 35.46 11.72 14.50
C LYS A 307 34.53 12.84 14.02
N PRO A 308 35.08 14.01 13.61
CA PRO A 308 34.27 15.04 12.95
C PRO A 308 33.62 14.49 11.67
N LEU A 309 32.50 15.08 11.28
CA LEU A 309 31.87 14.77 9.99
C LEU A 309 32.83 15.03 8.83
N THR A 310 32.74 14.18 7.80
CA THR A 310 33.46 14.42 6.54
C THR A 310 32.85 15.60 5.77
N GLU A 311 33.53 16.12 4.75
CA GLU A 311 33.00 17.21 3.90
C GLU A 311 31.64 16.89 3.25
N LYS A 312 31.36 15.61 2.99
CA LYS A 312 30.08 15.17 2.42
C LYS A 312 28.96 15.08 3.45
N GLU A 313 29.29 15.08 4.74
CA GLU A 313 28.36 14.91 5.85
C GLU A 313 28.11 16.21 6.62
N ALA A 314 29.14 17.05 6.71
CA ALA A 314 29.10 18.36 7.33
C ALA A 314 28.15 19.32 6.57
N PRO A 315 27.54 20.33 7.22
CA PRO A 315 27.80 20.74 8.61
C PRO A 315 27.07 19.89 9.65
N ILE A 316 25.93 19.31 9.30
CA ILE A 316 25.09 18.51 10.20
C ILE A 316 24.56 17.29 9.44
N TRP A 317 24.61 16.14 10.11
CA TRP A 317 23.94 14.92 9.69
C TRP A 317 22.74 14.66 10.60
N VAL A 318 21.54 14.62 10.04
CA VAL A 318 20.35 14.20 10.78
C VAL A 318 20.35 12.69 10.94
N VAL A 319 20.15 12.21 12.16
CA VAL A 319 20.00 10.78 12.46
C VAL A 319 18.73 10.57 13.27
N ILE A 320 17.93 9.60 12.84
CA ILE A 320 16.71 9.15 13.54
C ILE A 320 16.92 7.68 13.91
N PRO A 321 17.34 7.39 15.15
CA PRO A 321 17.59 6.02 15.59
C PRO A 321 16.41 5.11 15.30
N GLU A 322 16.70 3.84 14.98
CA GLU A 322 15.72 2.79 14.67
C GLU A 322 14.88 3.01 13.41
N GLU A 323 15.08 4.12 12.69
CA GLU A 323 14.43 4.39 11.41
C GLU A 323 15.35 4.13 10.22
N ARG A 324 14.73 3.95 9.06
CA ARG A 324 15.45 3.66 7.80
C ARG A 324 16.43 4.80 7.47
N ALA A 325 17.62 4.45 6.99
CA ALA A 325 18.67 5.40 6.61
C ALA A 325 18.26 6.49 5.59
N MET A 326 17.15 6.31 4.87
CA MET A 326 16.60 7.36 4.00
C MET A 326 16.16 8.61 4.78
N TYR A 327 15.82 8.47 6.07
CA TYR A 327 15.50 9.60 6.94
C TYR A 327 16.75 10.26 7.54
N TRP A 328 17.94 9.72 7.29
CA TRP A 328 19.18 10.18 7.89
C TRP A 328 19.91 11.13 6.94
N VAL A 329 19.43 12.38 6.87
CA VAL A 329 19.85 13.36 5.86
C VAL A 329 21.19 13.99 6.22
N LYS A 330 22.19 13.83 5.34
CA LYS A 330 23.53 14.40 5.49
C LYS A 330 23.59 15.82 4.93
N ASN A 331 24.55 16.63 5.42
CA ASN A 331 24.84 17.96 4.88
C ASN A 331 23.59 18.85 4.74
N ILE A 332 22.80 18.94 5.83
CA ILE A 332 21.57 19.72 5.81
C ILE A 332 21.83 21.23 5.78
N GLN A 333 21.07 21.94 4.94
CA GLN A 333 21.03 23.39 4.85
C GLN A 333 19.76 23.96 5.47
N TYR A 334 18.61 23.32 5.25
CA TYR A 334 17.33 23.78 5.75
C TYR A 334 16.58 22.70 6.54
N ILE A 335 15.89 23.14 7.58
CA ILE A 335 14.90 22.36 8.32
C ILE A 335 13.57 23.07 8.16
N HIS A 336 12.62 22.43 7.48
CA HIS A 336 11.28 22.95 7.26
C HIS A 336 10.33 22.30 8.26
N LEU A 337 9.72 23.12 9.12
CA LEU A 337 8.75 22.70 10.11
C LEU A 337 7.34 22.92 9.53
N ASN A 338 6.57 21.85 9.38
CA ASN A 338 5.15 21.96 9.08
C ASN A 338 4.37 21.62 10.36
N GLU A 339 3.93 22.64 11.08
CA GLU A 339 3.06 22.45 12.24
C GLU A 339 1.70 21.90 11.82
N THR A 340 1.05 21.20 12.74
CA THR A 340 -0.39 20.92 12.71
C THR A 340 -1.12 22.25 12.73
N ALA A 341 -1.21 22.90 11.57
CA ALA A 341 -2.39 23.69 11.30
C ALA A 341 -3.56 22.70 11.36
N ALA A 342 -4.58 22.98 12.17
CA ALA A 342 -5.90 22.41 11.95
C ALA A 342 -6.13 22.45 10.44
N SER A 343 -6.17 21.29 9.78
CA SER A 343 -5.96 21.13 8.33
C SER A 343 -6.06 22.46 7.60
N ALA A 344 -4.94 23.11 7.33
CA ALA A 344 -4.96 24.23 6.40
C ALA A 344 -5.13 23.62 4.99
N ALA A 345 -6.23 22.89 4.78
CA ALA A 345 -6.92 22.98 3.52
C ALA A 345 -7.05 24.48 3.25
N VAL A 346 -6.46 24.89 2.13
CA VAL A 346 -6.65 26.25 1.60
C VAL A 346 -8.15 26.51 1.68
N ALA A 347 -8.55 27.55 2.41
CA ALA A 347 -9.95 27.85 2.62
C ALA A 347 -10.59 28.05 1.24
N ALA A 348 -11.47 27.12 0.84
CA ALA A 348 -11.92 27.04 -0.54
C ALA A 348 -13.06 28.03 -0.75
N GLY A 349 -12.84 29.05 -1.58
CA GLY A 349 -13.89 29.90 -2.12
C GLY A 349 -14.59 29.26 -3.31
N LYS A 350 -13.89 28.36 -4.03
CA LYS A 350 -14.42 27.63 -5.19
C LYS A 350 -13.94 26.18 -5.21
N ILE A 351 -14.87 25.25 -5.44
CA ILE A 351 -14.61 23.83 -5.70
C ILE A 351 -14.90 23.56 -7.18
N THR A 352 -13.97 22.92 -7.90
CA THR A 352 -14.15 22.40 -9.27
C THR A 352 -13.97 20.89 -9.25
N PHE A 353 -14.87 20.15 -9.88
CA PHE A 353 -14.82 18.67 -9.91
C PHE A 353 -14.05 18.13 -11.12
N MET A 354 -13.07 17.26 -10.86
CA MET A 354 -12.25 16.62 -11.89
C MET A 354 -13.10 15.72 -12.80
N GLU A 355 -14.06 14.99 -12.25
CA GLU A 355 -14.90 14.04 -13.01
C GLU A 355 -15.69 14.74 -14.13
N THR A 356 -16.18 15.95 -13.88
CA THR A 356 -16.84 16.78 -14.90
C THR A 356 -15.85 17.53 -15.78
N ALA A 357 -14.69 17.97 -15.24
CA ALA A 357 -13.65 18.62 -16.03
C ALA A 357 -13.07 17.67 -17.10
N PHE A 358 -12.77 16.42 -16.74
CA PHE A 358 -12.21 15.41 -17.65
C PHE A 358 -13.06 15.16 -18.89
N GLN A 359 -14.39 15.28 -18.78
CA GLN A 359 -15.31 15.09 -19.91
C GLN A 359 -15.12 16.15 -21.01
N LYS A 360 -14.56 17.32 -20.68
CA LYS A 360 -14.35 18.44 -21.61
C LYS A 360 -12.92 18.53 -22.15
N LEU A 361 -11.98 17.82 -21.55
CA LEU A 361 -10.56 17.89 -21.88
C LEU A 361 -10.18 16.82 -22.90
N THR A 362 -9.14 17.11 -23.69
CA THR A 362 -8.63 16.12 -24.64
C THR A 362 -7.80 15.09 -23.88
N SER A 363 -8.23 13.83 -23.92
CA SER A 363 -7.46 12.74 -23.32
C SER A 363 -6.38 12.22 -24.27
N ALA A 364 -5.22 11.85 -23.74
CA ALA A 364 -4.15 11.15 -24.43
C ALA A 364 -3.80 9.84 -23.70
N ASP A 365 -3.28 8.85 -24.44
CA ASP A 365 -2.68 7.67 -23.83
C ASP A 365 -1.28 8.00 -23.32
N TYR A 366 -1.03 7.67 -22.05
CA TYR A 366 0.30 7.75 -21.46
C TYR A 366 0.51 6.54 -20.55
N ASP A 367 1.53 5.74 -20.84
CA ASP A 367 1.86 4.49 -20.13
C ASP A 367 0.67 3.52 -20.03
N GLY A 368 -0.17 3.47 -21.08
CA GLY A 368 -1.35 2.59 -21.15
C GLY A 368 -2.55 3.05 -20.31
N GLU A 369 -2.54 4.28 -19.81
CA GLU A 369 -3.67 4.92 -19.13
C GLU A 369 -4.16 6.14 -19.91
N LYS A 370 -5.48 6.40 -19.86
CA LYS A 370 -6.02 7.68 -20.35
C LYS A 370 -5.68 8.79 -19.37
N THR A 371 -5.08 9.84 -19.89
CA THR A 371 -4.59 10.99 -19.13
C THR A 371 -5.03 12.30 -19.75
N VAL A 372 -5.08 13.36 -18.95
CA VAL A 372 -5.20 14.75 -19.40
C VAL A 372 -3.95 15.53 -18.99
N LEU A 373 -3.62 16.57 -19.76
CA LEU A 373 -2.49 17.43 -19.42
C LEU A 373 -2.81 18.26 -18.16
N GLY A 374 -1.88 18.27 -17.21
CA GLY A 374 -2.04 19.00 -15.95
C GLY A 374 -2.35 20.47 -16.14
N LYS A 375 -1.75 21.12 -17.15
CA LYS A 375 -2.05 22.50 -17.53
C LYS A 375 -3.55 22.72 -17.78
N GLU A 376 -4.13 21.95 -18.68
CA GLU A 376 -5.54 22.12 -19.07
C GLU A 376 -6.47 21.88 -17.89
N LEU A 377 -6.16 20.88 -17.07
CA LEU A 377 -6.95 20.57 -15.88
C LEU A 377 -6.89 21.69 -14.82
N LEU A 378 -5.70 22.19 -14.51
CA LEU A 378 -5.51 23.28 -13.54
C LEU A 378 -6.25 24.56 -13.97
N GLU A 379 -6.22 24.86 -15.27
CA GLU A 379 -6.90 26.03 -15.84
C GLU A 379 -8.43 25.94 -15.67
N THR A 380 -9.04 24.73 -15.65
CA THR A 380 -10.48 24.57 -15.35
C THR A 380 -10.86 25.05 -13.94
N ALA A 381 -9.92 24.99 -13.00
CA ALA A 381 -10.10 25.50 -11.65
C ALA A 381 -9.78 26.99 -11.53
N GLY A 382 -9.20 27.62 -12.56
CA GLY A 382 -8.74 29.02 -12.54
C GLY A 382 -7.28 29.19 -12.11
N MET A 383 -6.56 28.09 -11.91
CA MET A 383 -5.13 28.11 -11.58
C MET A 383 -4.31 28.33 -12.84
N ASN A 384 -3.28 29.18 -12.75
CA ASN A 384 -2.48 29.59 -13.92
C ASN A 384 -1.02 29.87 -13.54
N GLU A 385 -0.22 30.34 -14.49
CA GLU A 385 1.22 30.60 -14.27
C GLU A 385 1.54 31.60 -13.15
N LYS A 386 0.57 32.43 -12.73
CA LYS A 386 0.71 33.35 -11.58
C LYS A 386 0.45 32.68 -10.23
N THR A 387 -0.11 31.47 -10.21
CA THR A 387 -0.35 30.70 -8.99
C THR A 387 1.00 30.29 -8.39
N ALA A 388 1.35 30.92 -7.27
CA ALA A 388 2.68 30.81 -6.68
C ALA A 388 2.98 29.39 -6.16
N LYS A 389 1.98 28.73 -5.57
CA LYS A 389 2.12 27.43 -4.92
C LYS A 389 0.82 26.64 -4.97
N LEU A 390 0.92 25.40 -5.42
CA LEU A 390 -0.15 24.42 -5.45
C LEU A 390 0.07 23.44 -4.30
N THR A 391 -0.98 23.17 -3.52
CA THR A 391 -0.97 22.15 -2.48
C THR A 391 -1.76 20.95 -2.97
N ILE A 392 -1.11 19.78 -2.99
CA ILE A 392 -1.65 18.52 -3.50
C ILE A 392 -1.99 17.65 -2.30
N PHE A 393 -3.21 17.14 -2.25
CA PHE A 393 -3.67 16.20 -1.23
C PHE A 393 -4.00 14.87 -1.89
N ALA A 394 -3.55 13.77 -1.30
CA ALA A 394 -3.93 12.42 -1.68
C ALA A 394 -4.87 11.80 -0.63
N ALA A 395 -5.62 10.78 -1.04
CA ALA A 395 -6.59 10.11 -0.18
C ALA A 395 -5.96 9.33 0.99
N ASP A 396 -4.66 9.03 0.92
CA ASP A 396 -3.91 8.38 2.00
C ASP A 396 -3.32 9.37 3.03
N GLY A 397 -3.66 10.66 2.92
CA GLY A 397 -3.18 11.71 3.81
C GLY A 397 -1.86 12.34 3.37
N LEU A 398 -1.25 11.87 2.28
CA LEU A 398 -0.06 12.50 1.71
C LEU A 398 -0.38 13.92 1.24
N ILE A 399 0.42 14.88 1.71
CA ILE A 399 0.37 16.28 1.26
C ILE A 399 1.68 16.61 0.57
N LYS A 400 1.60 17.28 -0.57
CA LYS A 400 2.77 17.82 -1.28
C LYS A 400 2.52 19.26 -1.67
N SER A 401 3.59 19.96 -1.96
CA SER A 401 3.54 21.30 -2.53
C SER A 401 4.36 21.35 -3.80
N GLU A 402 3.87 22.07 -4.80
CA GLU A 402 4.54 22.22 -6.08
C GLU A 402 4.22 23.56 -6.75
N THR A 403 4.98 23.92 -7.77
CA THR A 403 4.74 25.08 -8.63
C THR A 403 3.76 24.74 -9.76
N PHE A 404 3.07 25.76 -10.28
CA PHE A 404 2.26 25.60 -11.49
C PHE A 404 3.10 25.09 -12.67
N GLN A 405 4.33 25.57 -12.83
CA GLN A 405 5.20 25.16 -13.94
C GLN A 405 5.45 23.65 -13.96
N ILE A 406 5.77 23.05 -12.82
CA ILE A 406 6.03 21.60 -12.76
C ILE A 406 4.74 20.82 -13.01
N LEU A 407 3.65 21.14 -12.31
CA LEU A 407 2.38 20.42 -12.47
C LEU A 407 1.72 20.63 -13.84
N SER A 408 1.97 21.75 -14.51
CA SER A 408 1.46 22.00 -15.86
C SER A 408 1.91 20.94 -16.88
N SER A 409 3.06 20.31 -16.62
CA SER A 409 3.65 19.26 -17.45
C SER A 409 3.23 17.83 -17.05
N ALA A 410 2.44 17.68 -15.98
CA ALA A 410 1.98 16.38 -15.51
C ALA A 410 0.99 15.74 -16.50
N GLN A 411 0.98 14.42 -16.53
CA GLN A 411 -0.09 13.60 -17.08
C GLN A 411 -0.96 13.15 -15.91
N ILE A 412 -2.24 13.53 -15.91
CA ILE A 412 -3.18 13.19 -14.84
C ILE A 412 -4.11 12.11 -15.34
N SER A 413 -4.00 10.89 -14.80
CA SER A 413 -4.87 9.80 -15.21
C SER A 413 -6.31 10.06 -14.79
N THR A 414 -7.24 9.76 -15.69
CA THR A 414 -8.68 9.96 -15.47
C THR A 414 -9.36 8.67 -15.01
N GLU A 415 -8.77 7.53 -15.32
CA GLU A 415 -9.24 6.18 -15.00
C GLU A 415 -8.06 5.25 -14.69
N GLY A 416 -8.35 4.07 -14.14
CA GLY A 416 -7.33 3.05 -13.81
C GLY A 416 -6.97 2.95 -12.32
N GLU A 417 -5.99 2.10 -12.02
CA GLU A 417 -5.57 1.83 -10.64
C GLU A 417 -4.93 3.08 -10.03
N TYR A 418 -5.47 3.52 -8.89
CA TYR A 418 -5.06 4.74 -8.19
C TYR A 418 -5.39 6.07 -8.88
N ALA A 419 -6.28 6.09 -9.88
CA ALA A 419 -6.73 7.32 -10.51
C ALA A 419 -7.63 8.16 -9.56
N PRO A 420 -7.56 9.50 -9.61
CA PRO A 420 -6.65 10.27 -10.46
C PRO A 420 -5.21 10.22 -9.94
N LYS A 421 -4.23 10.10 -10.83
CA LYS A 421 -2.81 9.97 -10.49
C LYS A 421 -2.00 11.01 -11.24
N ILE A 422 -1.11 11.70 -10.53
CA ILE A 422 -0.12 12.60 -11.11
C ILE A 422 1.09 11.76 -11.55
N THR A 423 1.37 11.75 -12.85
CA THR A 423 2.54 11.12 -13.45
C THR A 423 3.12 12.02 -14.56
N GLY A 424 4.11 11.56 -15.29
CA GLY A 424 4.74 12.29 -16.39
C GLY A 424 6.26 12.20 -16.37
N ASP A 425 6.88 12.37 -17.54
CA ASP A 425 8.33 12.25 -17.71
C ASP A 425 9.08 13.38 -16.98
N LYS A 426 8.47 14.56 -16.90
CA LYS A 426 9.01 15.74 -16.23
C LYS A 426 8.61 15.85 -14.76
N ILE A 427 7.84 14.89 -14.26
CA ILE A 427 7.43 14.85 -12.85
C ILE A 427 8.45 14.02 -12.08
N PRO A 428 9.15 14.62 -11.08
CA PRO A 428 10.06 13.86 -10.21
C PRO A 428 9.37 12.63 -9.63
N GLU A 429 10.08 11.51 -9.45
CA GLU A 429 9.48 10.29 -8.88
C GLU A 429 8.82 10.56 -7.52
N GLY A 430 9.47 11.40 -6.70
CA GLY A 430 8.97 11.87 -5.41
C GLY A 430 7.75 12.80 -5.51
N MET A 431 7.35 13.28 -6.68
CA MET A 431 6.17 14.12 -6.92
C MET A 431 5.04 13.39 -7.65
N ARG A 432 5.24 12.11 -7.97
CA ARG A 432 4.14 11.26 -8.43
C ARG A 432 3.19 11.00 -7.27
N VAL A 433 1.90 11.23 -7.49
CA VAL A 433 0.85 11.13 -6.47
C VAL A 433 -0.25 10.21 -6.96
N LYS A 434 -0.63 9.25 -6.14
CA LYS A 434 -1.68 8.27 -6.37
C LYS A 434 -2.91 8.62 -5.55
N ASN A 435 -4.10 8.24 -6.00
CA ASN A 435 -5.37 8.55 -5.32
C ASN A 435 -5.50 10.05 -5.00
N LEU A 436 -5.26 10.89 -6.00
CA LEU A 436 -5.34 12.34 -5.86
C LEU A 436 -6.73 12.72 -5.32
N LEU A 437 -6.73 13.41 -4.18
CA LEU A 437 -7.94 13.90 -3.52
C LEU A 437 -8.25 15.32 -3.98
N SER A 438 -7.27 16.21 -3.92
CA SER A 438 -7.43 17.58 -4.40
C SER A 438 -6.10 18.26 -4.75
N ILE A 439 -6.19 19.30 -5.56
CA ILE A 439 -5.14 20.31 -5.77
C ILE A 439 -5.75 21.66 -5.39
N CYS A 440 -5.08 22.41 -4.51
CA CYS A 440 -5.59 23.66 -3.97
C CYS A 440 -4.60 24.81 -4.13
N ALA A 441 -5.10 25.99 -4.51
CA ALA A 441 -4.37 27.25 -4.51
C ALA A 441 -5.32 28.44 -4.65
N ASP A 442 -4.97 29.59 -4.05
CA ASP A 442 -5.68 30.86 -4.22
C ASP A 442 -7.21 30.74 -4.05
N GLU A 443 -7.66 30.07 -2.98
CA GLU A 443 -9.07 29.72 -2.69
C GLU A 443 -9.77 28.78 -3.69
N ASN A 444 -9.07 28.29 -4.71
CA ASN A 444 -9.58 27.29 -5.64
C ASN A 444 -9.17 25.89 -5.19
N ALA A 445 -10.12 24.96 -5.20
CA ALA A 445 -9.91 23.55 -4.96
C ALA A 445 -10.39 22.74 -6.17
N LEU A 446 -9.46 22.09 -6.85
CA LEU A 446 -9.75 21.10 -7.88
C LEU A 446 -9.81 19.72 -7.20
N VAL A 447 -10.94 19.03 -7.24
CA VAL A 447 -11.20 17.86 -6.39
C VAL A 447 -11.63 16.64 -7.19
N SER A 448 -11.23 15.45 -6.72
CA SER A 448 -11.83 14.19 -7.17
C SER A 448 -12.97 13.80 -6.25
N PHE A 449 -14.18 13.72 -6.80
CA PHE A 449 -15.35 13.18 -6.11
C PHE A 449 -15.09 11.77 -5.58
N ASN A 450 -14.52 10.88 -6.40
CA ASN A 450 -14.30 9.49 -5.99
C ASN A 450 -13.35 9.37 -4.80
N SER A 451 -12.23 10.09 -4.83
CA SER A 451 -11.29 10.14 -3.70
C SER A 451 -11.91 10.78 -2.46
N CYS A 452 -12.71 11.84 -2.62
CA CYS A 452 -13.43 12.46 -1.51
C CYS A 452 -14.47 11.51 -0.90
N LEU A 453 -15.17 10.71 -1.71
CA LEU A 453 -16.16 9.74 -1.23
C LEU A 453 -15.52 8.68 -0.33
N VAL A 454 -14.31 8.22 -0.71
CA VAL A 454 -13.52 7.31 0.13
C VAL A 454 -13.11 7.98 1.43
N ALA A 455 -12.64 9.24 1.37
CA ALA A 455 -12.16 9.97 2.54
C ALA A 455 -13.27 10.34 3.54
N THR A 456 -14.46 10.73 3.06
CA THR A 456 -15.57 11.17 3.93
C THR A 456 -16.55 10.05 4.30
N GLY A 457 -16.46 8.93 3.60
CA GLY A 457 -17.51 7.91 3.55
C GLY A 457 -18.76 8.41 2.83
N SER A 458 -19.65 7.46 2.49
CA SER A 458 -20.96 7.76 1.91
C SER A 458 -21.97 8.20 2.97
N THR A 459 -23.01 8.89 2.53
CA THR A 459 -24.17 9.30 3.31
C THR A 459 -25.41 9.06 2.46
N THR A 460 -26.46 8.51 3.08
CA THR A 460 -27.73 8.21 2.41
C THR A 460 -28.78 9.22 2.85
N MET A 461 -29.48 9.83 1.89
CA MET A 461 -30.61 10.73 2.12
C MET A 461 -31.75 10.32 1.18
N GLY A 462 -32.89 9.90 1.75
CA GLY A 462 -33.93 9.21 1.00
C GLY A 462 -33.39 7.92 0.35
N GLU A 463 -33.61 7.77 -0.95
CA GLU A 463 -33.11 6.62 -1.74
C GLU A 463 -31.74 6.88 -2.39
N LYS A 464 -31.13 8.04 -2.13
CA LYS A 464 -29.91 8.49 -2.79
C LYS A 464 -28.71 8.34 -1.86
N THR A 465 -27.59 7.85 -2.38
CA THR A 465 -26.34 7.65 -1.63
C THR A 465 -25.19 8.38 -2.32
N GLY A 466 -24.45 9.19 -1.55
CA GLY A 466 -23.35 10.00 -2.07
C GLY A 466 -22.54 10.67 -0.96
N ILE A 467 -21.86 11.77 -1.27
CA ILE A 467 -21.16 12.60 -0.28
C ILE A 467 -22.13 13.67 0.22
N ALA A 468 -22.31 13.78 1.54
CA ALA A 468 -23.02 14.93 2.11
C ALA A 468 -22.24 16.22 1.81
N VAL A 469 -22.91 17.25 1.29
CA VAL A 469 -22.26 18.53 0.92
C VAL A 469 -21.53 19.12 2.13
N SER A 470 -22.14 19.03 3.33
CA SER A 470 -21.52 19.46 4.59
C SER A 470 -20.21 18.74 4.92
N LYS A 471 -20.11 17.43 4.62
CA LYS A 471 -18.85 16.67 4.81
C LYS A 471 -17.79 17.09 3.81
N LEU A 472 -18.17 17.32 2.55
CA LEU A 472 -17.24 17.82 1.53
C LEU A 472 -16.72 19.21 1.89
N PHE A 473 -17.60 20.11 2.31
CA PHE A 473 -17.24 21.46 2.75
C PHE A 473 -16.29 21.42 3.94
N LYS A 474 -16.56 20.54 4.91
CA LYS A 474 -15.67 20.33 6.05
C LYS A 474 -14.30 19.78 5.63
N LEU A 475 -14.25 18.81 4.71
CA LEU A 475 -13.00 18.24 4.20
C LEU A 475 -12.12 19.29 3.52
N LEU A 476 -12.73 20.22 2.80
CA LEU A 476 -12.03 21.21 1.98
C LEU A 476 -11.91 22.59 2.66
N SER A 477 -12.34 22.71 3.92
CA SER A 477 -12.44 24.01 4.61
C SER A 477 -13.13 25.08 3.75
N MET A 478 -14.29 24.75 3.16
CA MET A 478 -15.05 25.68 2.32
C MET A 478 -15.37 26.97 3.10
N ASN A 479 -15.13 28.12 2.45
CA ASN A 479 -15.43 29.43 3.02
C ASN A 479 -16.90 29.52 3.46
N GLU A 480 -17.11 30.12 4.62
CA GLU A 480 -18.46 30.39 5.12
C GLU A 480 -19.07 31.53 4.30
N ALA A 481 -20.26 31.28 3.77
CA ALA A 481 -20.97 32.20 2.89
C ALA A 481 -22.48 32.14 3.18
N GLU A 482 -23.23 33.17 2.81
CA GLU A 482 -24.69 33.16 2.94
C GLU A 482 -25.32 32.20 1.92
N PHE A 483 -24.73 32.16 0.71
CA PHE A 483 -25.17 31.32 -0.39
C PHE A 483 -24.01 30.58 -1.04
N TYR A 484 -24.32 29.42 -1.61
CA TYR A 484 -23.39 28.64 -2.40
C TYR A 484 -23.98 28.42 -3.78
N THR A 485 -23.28 28.89 -4.82
CA THR A 485 -23.70 28.72 -6.22
C THR A 485 -23.17 27.40 -6.76
N PHE A 486 -24.08 26.48 -7.06
CA PHE A 486 -23.78 25.21 -7.73
C PHE A 486 -23.93 25.41 -9.24
N THR A 487 -22.90 25.07 -10.01
CA THR A 487 -22.86 25.28 -11.47
C THR A 487 -22.68 23.96 -12.19
N ALA A 488 -23.57 23.65 -13.13
CA ALA A 488 -23.49 22.51 -14.04
C ALA A 488 -22.54 22.76 -15.22
N ALA A 489 -22.13 21.68 -15.88
CA ALA A 489 -21.30 21.72 -17.08
C ALA A 489 -21.92 22.51 -18.25
N ASP A 490 -23.25 22.56 -18.34
CA ASP A 490 -24.00 23.29 -19.37
C ASP A 490 -24.25 24.77 -19.03
N GLY A 491 -23.76 25.22 -17.87
CA GLY A 491 -23.93 26.59 -17.38
C GLY A 491 -25.19 26.81 -16.54
N TYR A 492 -26.02 25.79 -16.31
CA TYR A 492 -27.12 25.90 -15.35
C TYR A 492 -26.56 26.18 -13.94
N THR A 493 -27.12 27.16 -13.25
CA THR A 493 -26.68 27.55 -11.90
C THR A 493 -27.84 27.55 -10.92
N LYS A 494 -27.52 27.25 -9.66
CA LYS A 494 -28.46 27.39 -8.56
C LYS A 494 -27.76 27.80 -7.27
N ASP A 495 -28.30 28.84 -6.63
CA ASP A 495 -27.89 29.24 -5.29
C ASP A 495 -28.64 28.44 -4.23
N ILE A 496 -27.89 27.92 -3.26
CA ILE A 496 -28.39 27.20 -2.10
C ILE A 496 -27.96 27.96 -0.85
N ALA A 497 -28.92 28.29 0.01
CA ALA A 497 -28.65 28.98 1.26
C ALA A 497 -27.83 28.11 2.21
N LYS A 498 -26.97 28.72 3.02
CA LYS A 498 -26.17 28.04 4.05
C LYS A 498 -27.00 27.10 4.93
N SER A 499 -28.21 27.52 5.31
CA SER A 499 -29.14 26.73 6.15
C SER A 499 -29.58 25.41 5.51
N ASP A 500 -29.49 25.29 4.19
CA ASP A 500 -29.93 24.10 3.44
C ASP A 500 -28.78 23.18 3.04
N ILE A 501 -27.52 23.58 3.25
CA ILE A 501 -26.34 22.77 2.88
C ILE A 501 -26.31 21.40 3.57
N ALA A 502 -26.77 21.34 4.83
CA ALA A 502 -26.87 20.07 5.56
C ALA A 502 -27.89 19.08 4.96
N LYS A 503 -28.78 19.54 4.07
CA LYS A 503 -29.78 18.73 3.38
C LYS A 503 -29.28 18.20 2.03
N GLY A 504 -28.07 18.57 1.62
CA GLY A 504 -27.51 18.28 0.30
C GLY A 504 -26.62 17.05 0.28
N ILE A 505 -26.71 16.28 -0.79
CA ILE A 505 -25.73 15.26 -1.20
C ILE A 505 -25.29 15.49 -2.65
N ILE A 506 -24.08 15.04 -2.95
CA ILE A 506 -23.52 14.92 -4.30
C ILE A 506 -23.34 13.44 -4.58
N LEU A 507 -23.83 12.94 -5.71
CA LEU A 507 -23.72 11.53 -6.09
C LEU A 507 -23.37 11.39 -7.57
N MET A 508 -22.89 10.21 -7.94
CA MET A 508 -22.73 9.83 -9.35
C MET A 508 -24.06 9.23 -9.84
N ASN A 509 -24.61 9.74 -10.94
CA ASN A 509 -25.81 9.19 -11.55
C ASN A 509 -25.50 8.01 -12.50
N ASP A 510 -26.53 7.36 -13.03
CA ASP A 510 -26.39 6.19 -13.93
C ASP A 510 -25.66 6.49 -15.24
N LYS A 511 -25.48 7.77 -15.59
CA LYS A 511 -24.72 8.22 -16.77
C LYS A 511 -23.26 8.53 -16.46
N GLY A 512 -22.82 8.36 -15.21
CA GLY A 512 -21.47 8.73 -14.78
C GLY A 512 -21.28 10.24 -14.64
N GLU A 513 -22.35 11.00 -14.41
CA GLU A 513 -22.30 12.44 -14.17
C GLU A 513 -22.57 12.74 -12.69
N LEU A 514 -21.91 13.77 -12.15
CA LEU A 514 -22.18 14.24 -10.80
C LEU A 514 -23.54 14.96 -10.75
N GLU A 515 -24.42 14.60 -9.82
CA GLU A 515 -25.66 15.32 -9.55
C GLU A 515 -25.78 15.70 -8.07
N THR A 516 -26.46 16.83 -7.82
CA THR A 516 -26.87 17.20 -6.47
C THR A 516 -28.30 16.75 -6.18
N TYR A 517 -28.55 16.38 -4.93
CA TYR A 517 -29.89 16.19 -4.40
C TYR A 517 -29.99 16.89 -3.05
N PHE A 518 -31.08 17.64 -2.84
CA PHE A 518 -31.35 18.33 -1.60
C PHE A 518 -32.71 17.90 -1.04
N ASP A 519 -32.70 17.30 0.15
CA ASP A 519 -33.92 16.82 0.78
C ASP A 519 -34.82 17.98 1.20
N GLY A 520 -36.12 17.84 0.93
CA GLY A 520 -37.14 18.87 1.20
C GLY A 520 -37.05 20.14 0.34
N LEU A 521 -36.13 20.23 -0.63
CA LEU A 521 -36.02 21.37 -1.55
C LEU A 521 -36.67 21.09 -2.92
N PRO A 522 -37.12 22.12 -3.67
CA PRO A 522 -37.75 21.93 -4.98
C PRO A 522 -36.82 21.27 -5.98
N LYS A 523 -37.35 20.49 -6.94
CA LYS A 523 -36.54 19.75 -7.93
C LYS A 523 -35.57 20.61 -8.75
N ASN A 524 -35.85 21.91 -8.90
CA ASN A 524 -34.94 22.85 -9.56
C ASN A 524 -33.72 23.24 -8.70
N THR A 525 -33.50 22.61 -7.55
CA THR A 525 -32.22 22.68 -6.81
C THR A 525 -31.25 21.57 -7.18
N CYS A 526 -31.72 20.56 -7.90
CA CYS A 526 -30.88 19.51 -8.48
C CYS A 526 -30.07 20.09 -9.65
N VAL A 527 -28.74 20.05 -9.52
CA VAL A 527 -27.78 20.44 -10.54
C VAL A 527 -27.16 19.16 -11.09
N ARG A 528 -27.43 18.85 -12.36
CA ARG A 528 -26.89 17.68 -13.05
C ARG A 528 -25.58 18.02 -13.76
N ASN A 529 -24.70 17.04 -13.88
CA ASN A 529 -23.33 17.21 -14.34
C ASN A 529 -22.62 18.40 -13.65
N LEU A 530 -22.62 18.36 -12.31
CA LEU A 530 -22.08 19.40 -11.44
C LEU A 530 -20.59 19.66 -11.72
N ALA A 531 -20.27 20.86 -12.18
CA ALA A 531 -18.91 21.27 -12.51
C ALA A 531 -18.21 22.00 -11.36
N SER A 532 -18.92 22.88 -10.64
CA SER A 532 -18.32 23.66 -9.56
C SER A 532 -19.31 24.14 -8.50
N ILE A 533 -18.76 24.52 -7.33
CA ILE A 533 -19.48 25.16 -6.22
C ILE A 533 -18.68 26.39 -5.79
N ILE A 534 -19.33 27.53 -5.63
CA ILE A 534 -18.68 28.79 -5.24
C ILE A 534 -19.37 29.35 -3.99
N ALA A 535 -18.59 29.74 -2.98
CA ALA A 535 -19.07 30.51 -1.82
C ALA A 535 -19.32 31.97 -2.25
N LYS A 536 -20.49 32.52 -1.89
CA LYS A 536 -20.94 33.86 -2.27
C LYS A 536 -21.22 34.77 -1.08
#